data_AF-A0A9W8A7P8-F1
#
_entry.id   AF-A0A9W8A7P8-F1
#
_cell.length_a   1.000
_cell.length_b   1.000
_cell.length_c   1.000
_cell.angle_alpha   90.00
_cell.angle_beta   90.00
_cell.angle_gamma   90.00
#
_symmetry.space_group_name_H-M   'P 1'
#
loop_
_entity.id
_entity.type
_entity.pdbx_description
1 polymer ?
#
loop_
_entity_poly.entity_id
_entity_poly.type
_entity_poly.pdbx_seq_one_letter_code
_entity_poly.pdbx_strand_id
1 'polypeptide(L)'
;MLEIFEMVSDLGDALFTLGDVGVTSEEFDFLDSLNMTVGDKFMMTFAPLAKGSDYAKALTQKMIGFHASGRECRIADLFIMPSTAPVTSTELHIFEQYHKVLTCYLWLSFKFPATYIDYPVALETKAKCEELIEKGLDNMKRLGRGKVRWAPSRSNSKTSESFKSRLLAEPTVVPVETEATLMRST
;
A
#
# COMPACT_ATOMS: atom_id res chain seq x y z
N MET A 1 -20.15 6.08 14.49
CA MET A 1 -20.44 5.69 15.90
C MET A 1 -19.52 6.35 16.93
N LEU A 2 -18.20 6.36 16.73
CA LEU A 2 -17.22 6.84 17.73
C LEU A 2 -17.24 8.36 17.97
N GLU A 3 -17.55 9.15 16.94
CA GLU A 3 -17.58 10.63 17.02
C GLU A 3 -18.62 11.15 18.04
N ILE A 4 -19.78 10.50 18.13
CA ILE A 4 -20.82 10.87 19.10
C ILE A 4 -20.32 10.61 20.53
N PHE A 5 -19.58 9.52 20.75
CA PHE A 5 -19.06 9.19 22.06
C PHE A 5 -18.01 10.20 22.53
N GLU A 6 -17.10 10.60 21.65
CA GLU A 6 -16.13 11.66 21.92
C GLU A 6 -16.83 12.99 22.26
N MET A 7 -17.84 13.38 21.48
CA MET A 7 -18.58 14.63 21.68
C MET A 7 -19.33 14.68 23.03
N VAL A 8 -19.87 13.54 23.48
CA VAL A 8 -20.69 13.46 24.71
C VAL A 8 -19.83 13.12 25.94
N SER A 9 -18.56 12.78 25.74
CA SER A 9 -17.67 12.42 26.85
C SER A 9 -17.33 13.63 27.73
N ASP A 10 -17.91 13.66 28.94
CA ASP A 10 -17.52 14.59 29.99
C ASP A 10 -16.46 13.92 30.88
N LEU A 11 -15.21 14.35 30.74
CA LEU A 11 -14.06 13.76 31.41
C LEU A 11 -13.78 14.38 32.79
N GLY A 12 -14.60 15.32 33.25
CA GLY A 12 -14.42 16.00 34.54
C GLY A 12 -13.15 16.86 34.58
N ASP A 13 -12.60 17.07 35.78
CA ASP A 13 -11.43 17.93 35.98
C ASP A 13 -10.21 17.47 35.15
N ALA A 14 -9.40 18.45 34.72
CA ALA A 14 -8.38 18.45 33.66
C ALA A 14 -7.23 17.41 33.74
N LEU A 15 -7.35 16.37 34.56
CA LEU A 15 -6.42 15.26 34.70
C LEU A 15 -6.64 14.14 33.68
N PHE A 16 -7.80 14.10 33.03
CA PHE A 16 -8.13 13.08 32.04
C PHE A 16 -8.31 13.70 30.65
N THR A 17 -7.71 13.06 29.66
CA THR A 17 -7.91 13.37 28.24
C THR A 17 -8.45 12.13 27.56
N LEU A 18 -9.35 12.31 26.59
CA LEU A 18 -9.68 11.21 25.69
C LEU A 18 -8.40 10.86 24.92
N GLY A 19 -7.98 9.60 25.01
CA GLY A 19 -6.86 9.13 24.21
C GLY A 19 -7.23 9.22 22.74
N ASP A 20 -6.31 9.73 21.91
CA ASP A 20 -6.46 9.58 20.47
C ASP A 20 -6.52 8.08 20.17
N VAL A 21 -7.69 7.61 19.78
CA VAL A 21 -7.92 6.20 19.43
C VAL A 21 -7.12 5.85 18.18
N GLY A 22 -6.56 6.85 17.47
CA GLY A 22 -5.74 6.70 16.29
C GLY A 22 -6.53 6.10 15.13
N VAL A 23 -7.85 6.09 15.25
CA VAL A 23 -8.82 5.48 14.34
C VAL A 23 -9.55 6.64 13.68
N THR A 24 -9.37 6.81 12.38
CA THR A 24 -10.20 7.74 11.61
C THR A 24 -11.56 7.10 11.40
N SER A 25 -12.66 7.84 11.62
CA SER A 25 -14.02 7.34 11.44
C SER A 25 -14.21 6.71 10.06
N GLU A 26 -13.66 7.36 9.03
CA GLU A 26 -13.67 6.91 7.63
C GLU A 26 -13.14 5.48 7.40
N GLU A 27 -12.18 5.01 8.21
CA GLU A 27 -11.61 3.67 8.07
C GLU A 27 -12.60 2.57 8.47
N PHE A 28 -13.60 2.90 9.29
CA PHE A 28 -14.56 1.97 9.86
C PHE A 28 -15.99 2.22 9.41
N ASP A 29 -16.25 3.23 8.60
CA ASP A 29 -17.59 3.51 8.03
C ASP A 29 -18.18 2.30 7.31
N PHE A 30 -17.33 1.45 6.71
CA PHE A 30 -17.81 0.22 6.07
C PHE A 30 -18.45 -0.76 7.07
N LEU A 31 -18.07 -0.75 8.36
CA LEU A 31 -18.67 -1.60 9.40
C LEU A 31 -20.15 -1.24 9.62
N ASP A 32 -20.53 0.02 9.44
CA ASP A 32 -21.91 0.45 9.62
C ASP A 32 -22.84 -0.22 8.60
N SER A 33 -22.33 -0.51 7.40
CA SER A 33 -23.07 -1.21 6.34
C SER A 33 -23.24 -2.73 6.55
N LEU A 34 -22.45 -3.33 7.46
CA LEU A 34 -22.44 -4.78 7.67
C LEU A 34 -23.52 -5.22 8.67
N ASN A 35 -24.12 -6.38 8.42
CA ASN A 35 -25.11 -6.99 9.30
C ASN A 35 -24.42 -7.75 10.46
N MET A 36 -24.03 -7.02 11.49
CA MET A 36 -23.31 -7.52 12.66
C MET A 36 -23.83 -6.87 13.94
N THR A 37 -23.58 -7.49 15.09
CA THR A 37 -23.92 -6.87 16.37
C THR A 37 -23.07 -5.62 16.61
N VAL A 38 -23.62 -4.65 17.36
CA VAL A 38 -22.87 -3.44 17.75
C VAL A 38 -21.61 -3.80 18.54
N GLY A 39 -21.68 -4.85 19.37
CA GLY A 39 -20.54 -5.37 20.13
C GLY A 39 -19.42 -5.87 19.21
N ASP A 40 -19.75 -6.64 18.17
CA ASP A 40 -18.74 -7.14 17.23
C ASP A 40 -18.13 -6.00 16.41
N LYS A 41 -18.96 -5.05 15.96
CA LYS A 41 -18.49 -3.85 15.26
C LYS A 41 -17.51 -3.05 16.13
N PHE A 42 -17.87 -2.81 17.40
CA PHE A 42 -17.01 -2.14 18.36
C PHE A 42 -15.73 -2.93 18.66
N MET A 43 -15.80 -4.25 18.77
CA MET A 43 -14.58 -5.06 18.93
C MET A 43 -13.65 -4.92 17.71
N MET A 44 -14.19 -4.92 16.50
CA MET A 44 -13.41 -4.78 15.28
C MET A 44 -12.70 -3.43 15.15
N THR A 45 -13.18 -2.36 15.80
CA THR A 45 -12.48 -1.06 15.79
C THR A 45 -11.12 -1.10 16.48
N PHE A 46 -10.86 -2.10 17.33
CA PHE A 46 -9.56 -2.30 17.98
C PHE A 46 -8.61 -3.21 17.20
N ALA A 47 -9.06 -3.82 16.11
CA ALA A 47 -8.20 -4.66 15.30
C ALA A 47 -7.10 -3.80 14.63
N PRO A 48 -5.86 -4.30 14.54
CA PRO A 48 -4.77 -3.58 13.88
C PRO A 48 -4.96 -3.62 12.36
N LEU A 49 -5.87 -2.77 11.86
CA LEU A 49 -6.14 -2.68 10.43
C LEU A 49 -4.93 -2.13 9.67
N ALA A 50 -4.71 -2.64 8.46
CA ALA A 50 -3.61 -2.20 7.64
C ALA A 50 -3.86 -0.78 7.09
N LYS A 51 -3.11 0.20 7.60
CA LYS A 51 -3.16 1.60 7.15
C LYS A 51 -2.31 1.83 5.88
N GLY A 52 -2.78 2.74 5.03
CA GLY A 52 -2.01 3.29 3.90
C GLY A 52 -1.86 2.39 2.67
N SER A 53 -2.51 1.22 2.62
CA SER A 53 -2.52 0.36 1.43
C SER A 53 -3.93 -0.13 1.11
N ASP A 54 -4.43 0.24 -0.07
CA ASP A 54 -5.76 -0.15 -0.54
C ASP A 54 -5.91 -1.67 -0.66
N TYR A 55 -4.83 -2.35 -1.04
CA TYR A 55 -4.80 -3.82 -1.11
C TYR A 55 -5.04 -4.46 0.27
N ALA A 56 -4.30 -3.99 1.27
CA ALA A 56 -4.40 -4.52 2.62
C ALA A 56 -5.75 -4.17 3.27
N LYS A 57 -6.28 -2.96 2.99
CA LYS A 57 -7.64 -2.56 3.36
C LYS A 57 -8.69 -3.49 2.76
N ALA A 58 -8.63 -3.75 1.45
CA ALA A 58 -9.58 -4.63 0.78
C ALA A 58 -9.56 -6.06 1.32
N LEU A 59 -8.37 -6.62 1.60
CA LEU A 59 -8.25 -7.93 2.25
C LEU A 59 -8.86 -7.93 3.65
N THR A 60 -8.65 -6.86 4.41
CA THR A 60 -9.20 -6.74 5.77
C THR A 60 -10.72 -6.60 5.77
N GLN A 61 -11.27 -5.80 4.86
CA GLN A 61 -12.71 -5.71 4.65
C GLN A 61 -13.30 -7.06 4.21
N LYS A 62 -12.60 -7.81 3.35
CA LYS A 62 -12.99 -9.17 2.97
C LYS A 62 -13.01 -10.12 4.17
N MET A 63 -11.98 -10.11 5.03
CA MET A 63 -11.93 -10.89 6.28
C MET A 63 -13.10 -10.59 7.20
N ILE A 64 -13.45 -9.32 7.35
CA ILE A 64 -14.56 -8.88 8.19
C ILE A 64 -15.91 -9.28 7.56
N GLY A 65 -16.02 -9.23 6.24
CA GLY A 65 -17.19 -9.71 5.49
C GLY A 65 -17.51 -11.19 5.72
N PHE A 66 -16.50 -12.05 5.90
CA PHE A 66 -16.73 -13.45 6.29
C PHE A 66 -17.48 -13.55 7.63
N HIS A 67 -17.03 -12.80 8.63
CA HIS A 67 -17.70 -12.75 9.93
C HIS A 67 -19.13 -12.22 9.84
N ALA A 68 -19.33 -11.10 9.11
CA ALA A 68 -20.66 -10.53 8.88
C ALA A 68 -21.62 -11.51 8.18
N SER A 69 -21.10 -12.39 7.33
CA SER A 69 -21.88 -13.43 6.65
C SER A 69 -22.04 -14.73 7.44
N GLY A 70 -21.47 -14.82 8.66
CA GLY A 70 -21.47 -16.05 9.46
C GLY A 70 -20.66 -17.20 8.85
N ARG A 71 -19.70 -16.89 7.98
CA ARG A 71 -18.86 -17.88 7.29
C ARG A 71 -17.50 -18.02 7.94
N GLU A 72 -16.95 -19.22 7.90
CA GLU A 72 -15.55 -19.46 8.22
C GLU A 72 -14.64 -18.71 7.25
N CYS A 73 -13.60 -18.08 7.79
CA CYS A 73 -12.54 -17.42 7.05
C CYS A 73 -11.26 -18.25 7.21
N ARG A 74 -10.72 -18.74 6.10
CA ARG A 74 -9.43 -19.43 6.04
C ARG A 74 -8.36 -18.52 5.47
N ILE A 75 -7.10 -18.71 5.88
CA ILE A 75 -5.99 -17.92 5.33
C ILE A 75 -5.86 -18.13 3.81
N ALA A 76 -6.07 -19.36 3.36
CA ALA A 76 -6.00 -19.71 1.94
C ALA A 76 -7.05 -18.98 1.07
N ASP A 77 -8.16 -18.53 1.65
CA ASP A 77 -9.22 -17.81 0.93
C ASP A 77 -8.91 -16.31 0.77
N LEU A 78 -7.91 -15.80 1.51
CA LEU A 78 -7.55 -14.39 1.52
C LEU A 78 -6.51 -14.06 0.46
N PHE A 79 -5.37 -14.76 0.50
CA PHE A 79 -4.28 -14.54 -0.44
C PHE A 79 -3.35 -15.76 -0.50
N ILE A 80 -2.53 -15.78 -1.56
CA ILE A 80 -1.46 -16.76 -1.75
C ILE A 80 -0.14 -16.02 -1.65
N MET A 81 0.65 -16.30 -0.62
CA MET A 81 1.94 -15.66 -0.41
C MET A 81 2.99 -16.26 -1.36
N PRO A 82 3.81 -15.45 -2.05
CA PRO A 82 4.94 -15.94 -2.84
C PRO A 82 5.95 -16.70 -1.97
N SER A 83 6.55 -17.76 -2.51
CA SER A 83 7.56 -18.55 -1.80
C SER A 83 8.97 -17.98 -1.87
N THR A 84 9.19 -17.00 -2.74
CA THR A 84 10.51 -16.39 -2.99
C THR A 84 10.67 -15.08 -2.23
N ALA A 85 11.89 -14.81 -1.75
CA ALA A 85 12.19 -13.55 -1.07
C ALA A 85 12.05 -12.35 -2.03
N PRO A 86 11.56 -11.20 -1.55
CA PRO A 86 11.43 -10.01 -2.37
C PRO A 86 12.82 -9.49 -2.78
N VAL A 87 12.96 -9.13 -4.05
CA VAL A 87 14.21 -8.61 -4.64
C VAL A 87 14.15 -7.10 -4.80
N THR A 88 12.93 -6.56 -4.97
CA THR A 88 12.68 -5.13 -5.17
C THR A 88 12.02 -4.49 -3.94
N SER A 89 12.17 -3.18 -3.80
CA SER A 89 11.47 -2.42 -2.74
C SER A 89 9.95 -2.50 -2.87
N THR A 90 9.42 -2.61 -4.09
CA THR A 90 7.98 -2.76 -4.34
C THR A 90 7.48 -4.13 -3.86
N GLU A 91 8.22 -5.20 -4.16
CA GLU A 91 7.89 -6.54 -3.64
C GLU A 91 7.97 -6.58 -2.12
N LEU A 92 8.99 -5.97 -1.52
CA LEU A 92 9.11 -5.89 -0.07
C LEU A 92 7.89 -5.20 0.55
N HIS A 93 7.43 -4.11 -0.05
CA HIS A 93 6.23 -3.42 0.40
C HIS A 93 4.99 -4.31 0.34
N ILE A 94 4.85 -5.16 -0.67
CA ILE A 94 3.76 -6.15 -0.75
C ILE A 94 3.85 -7.16 0.40
N PHE A 95 5.05 -7.65 0.72
CA PHE A 95 5.26 -8.53 1.88
C PHE A 95 4.90 -7.85 3.20
N GLU A 96 5.23 -6.58 3.38
CA GLU A 96 4.80 -5.79 4.55
C GLU A 96 3.27 -5.73 4.65
N GLN A 97 2.56 -5.62 3.52
CA GLN A 97 1.09 -5.67 3.52
C GLN A 97 0.56 -7.05 3.92
N TYR A 98 1.14 -8.14 3.42
CA TYR A 98 0.76 -9.49 3.88
C TYR A 98 0.96 -9.66 5.38
N HIS A 99 2.08 -9.17 5.91
CA HIS A 99 2.38 -9.22 7.34
C HIS A 99 1.33 -8.47 8.18
N LYS A 100 0.92 -7.26 7.77
CA LYS A 100 -0.14 -6.49 8.43
C LYS A 100 -1.47 -7.24 8.42
N VAL A 101 -1.86 -7.79 7.27
CA VAL A 101 -3.09 -8.59 7.13
C VAL A 101 -3.06 -9.83 8.02
N LEU A 102 -1.93 -10.54 8.09
CA LEU A 102 -1.74 -11.71 8.96
C LEU A 102 -1.84 -11.32 10.44
N THR A 103 -1.27 -10.18 10.83
CA THR A 103 -1.36 -9.67 12.19
C THR A 103 -2.81 -9.34 12.56
N CYS A 104 -3.56 -8.72 11.65
CA CYS A 104 -5.00 -8.47 11.82
C CYS A 104 -5.79 -9.77 11.92
N TYR A 105 -5.52 -10.76 11.06
CA TYR A 105 -6.16 -12.07 11.12
C TYR A 105 -5.93 -12.76 12.46
N LEU A 106 -4.69 -12.79 12.95
CA LEU A 106 -4.34 -13.40 14.24
C LEU A 106 -5.11 -12.72 15.37
N TRP A 107 -5.16 -11.38 15.38
CA TRP A 107 -5.95 -10.63 16.37
C TRP A 107 -7.44 -11.03 16.34
N LEU A 108 -8.04 -11.10 15.14
CA LEU A 108 -9.44 -11.48 14.95
C LEU A 108 -9.70 -12.93 15.36
N SER A 109 -8.76 -13.85 15.12
CA SER A 109 -8.91 -15.25 15.53
C SER A 109 -8.91 -15.48 17.04
N PHE A 110 -8.25 -14.62 17.81
CA PHE A 110 -8.39 -14.64 19.27
C PHE A 110 -9.76 -14.18 19.76
N LYS A 111 -10.40 -13.25 19.04
CA LYS A 111 -11.70 -12.68 19.43
C LYS A 111 -12.88 -13.47 18.90
N PHE A 112 -12.78 -13.99 17.67
CA PHE A 112 -13.84 -14.70 16.97
C PHE A 112 -13.34 -16.06 16.45
N PRO A 113 -12.98 -17.00 17.35
CA PRO A 113 -12.37 -18.28 16.97
C PRO A 113 -13.29 -19.18 16.13
N ALA A 114 -14.61 -18.98 16.21
CA ALA A 114 -15.58 -19.71 15.38
C ALA A 114 -15.55 -19.26 13.90
N THR A 115 -15.15 -18.02 13.63
CA THR A 115 -15.06 -17.49 12.26
C THR A 115 -13.66 -17.69 11.69
N TYR A 116 -12.61 -17.35 12.45
CA TYR A 116 -11.23 -17.39 11.98
C TYR A 116 -10.53 -18.61 12.54
N ILE A 117 -10.64 -19.73 11.82
CA ILE A 117 -10.30 -21.06 12.34
C ILE A 117 -8.81 -21.42 12.17
N ASP A 118 -8.12 -20.79 11.22
CA ASP A 118 -6.74 -21.14 10.85
C ASP A 118 -5.66 -20.44 11.69
N TYR A 119 -5.82 -20.35 13.03
CA TYR A 119 -4.81 -19.73 13.90
C TYR A 119 -3.38 -20.29 13.72
N PRO A 120 -3.13 -21.61 13.80
CA PRO A 120 -1.77 -22.14 13.70
C PRO A 120 -1.15 -21.89 12.33
N VAL A 121 -1.95 -22.00 11.26
CA VAL A 121 -1.49 -21.74 9.89
C VAL A 121 -1.18 -20.27 9.69
N ALA A 122 -2.00 -19.36 10.23
CA ALA A 122 -1.74 -17.93 10.18
C ALA A 122 -0.43 -17.56 10.91
N LEU A 123 -0.17 -18.20 12.06
CA LEU A 123 1.04 -17.98 12.85
C LEU A 123 2.29 -18.45 12.10
N GLU A 124 2.25 -19.65 11.51
CA GLU A 124 3.34 -20.19 10.67
C GLU A 124 3.57 -19.31 9.43
N THR A 125 2.49 -18.91 8.76
CA THR A 125 2.55 -18.06 7.57
C THR A 125 3.16 -16.69 7.90
N LYS A 126 2.82 -16.12 9.06
CA LYS A 126 3.43 -14.88 9.56
C LYS A 126 4.93 -15.05 9.79
N ALA A 127 5.36 -16.11 10.47
CA ALA A 127 6.78 -16.37 10.71
C ALA A 127 7.56 -16.50 9.39
N LYS A 128 7.01 -17.22 8.41
CA LYS A 128 7.59 -17.34 7.07
C LYS A 128 7.63 -16.00 6.34
N CYS A 129 6.60 -15.17 6.48
CA CYS A 129 6.56 -13.82 5.92
C CYS A 129 7.69 -12.95 6.48
N GLU A 130 7.90 -12.98 7.81
CA GLU A 130 8.98 -12.27 8.50
C GLU A 130 10.36 -12.72 8.01
N GLU A 131 10.58 -14.03 7.89
CA GLU A 131 11.84 -14.58 7.35
C GLU A 131 12.12 -14.10 5.92
N LEU A 132 11.09 -14.04 5.07
CA LEU A 132 11.23 -13.57 3.68
C LEU A 132 11.51 -12.06 3.62
N ILE A 133 10.86 -11.27 4.47
CA ILE A 133 11.11 -9.83 4.61
C ILE A 133 12.56 -9.58 5.03
N GLU A 134 13.06 -10.30 6.05
CA GLU A 134 14.45 -10.19 6.51
C GLU A 134 15.44 -10.51 5.40
N LYS A 135 15.24 -11.63 4.68
CA LYS A 135 16.06 -12.00 3.52
C LYS A 135 16.03 -10.94 2.43
N GLY A 136 14.86 -10.39 2.12
CA GLY A 136 14.71 -9.33 1.13
C GLY A 136 15.44 -8.05 1.51
N LEU A 137 15.34 -7.63 2.77
CA LEU A 137 16.09 -6.49 3.32
C LEU A 137 17.60 -6.71 3.22
N ASP A 138 18.08 -7.90 3.55
CA ASP A 138 19.50 -8.22 3.46
C ASP A 138 20.02 -8.25 2.03
N ASN A 139 19.22 -8.75 1.07
CA ASN A 139 19.55 -8.68 -0.35
C ASN A 139 19.69 -7.23 -0.81
N MET A 140 18.72 -6.37 -0.48
CA MET A 140 18.76 -4.95 -0.86
C MET A 140 19.94 -4.20 -0.23
N LYS A 141 20.29 -4.50 1.03
CA LYS A 141 21.50 -3.94 1.67
C LYS A 141 22.78 -4.34 0.93
N ARG A 142 22.86 -5.57 0.41
CA ARG A 142 24.02 -6.06 -0.36
C ARG A 142 24.09 -5.40 -1.74
N LEU A 143 22.96 -5.26 -2.42
CA LEU A 143 22.86 -4.58 -3.72
C LEU A 143 23.18 -3.08 -3.62
N GLY A 144 22.71 -2.39 -2.57
CA GLY A 144 23.02 -0.98 -2.29
C GLY A 144 24.49 -0.70 -1.94
N ARG A 145 25.27 -1.74 -1.60
CA ARG A 145 26.73 -1.66 -1.40
C ARG A 145 27.54 -1.86 -2.68
N GLY A 146 26.88 -2.00 -3.83
CA GLY A 146 27.48 -2.00 -5.16
C GLY A 146 28.08 -0.65 -5.53
N LYS A 147 29.27 -0.38 -4.99
CA LYS A 147 30.31 0.58 -5.42
C LYS A 147 29.92 1.41 -6.65
N VAL A 148 29.46 2.64 -6.42
CA VAL A 148 29.62 3.72 -7.42
C VAL A 148 31.12 3.89 -7.59
N ARG A 149 31.72 3.19 -8.55
CA ARG A 149 33.12 3.37 -8.92
C ARG A 149 33.16 4.70 -9.66
N TRP A 150 33.38 5.77 -8.92
CA TRP A 150 33.64 7.10 -9.45
C TRP A 150 34.89 6.99 -10.34
N ALA A 151 34.69 6.79 -11.64
CA ALA A 151 35.74 6.91 -12.62
C ALA A 151 35.90 8.42 -12.88
N PRO A 152 37.07 9.02 -12.61
CA PRO A 152 37.26 10.41 -12.99
C PRO A 152 37.17 10.50 -14.51
N SER A 153 36.17 11.23 -15.00
CA SER A 153 36.05 11.56 -16.41
C SER A 153 37.28 12.38 -16.80
N ARG A 154 38.21 11.76 -17.53
CA ARG A 154 39.26 12.48 -18.25
C ARG A 154 38.59 13.24 -19.39
N SER A 155 38.24 14.50 -19.14
CA SER A 155 37.80 15.42 -20.18
C SER A 155 38.96 15.65 -21.15
N ASN A 156 38.90 15.06 -22.34
CA ASN A 156 39.81 15.40 -23.42
C ASN A 156 39.20 16.56 -24.21
N SER A 157 39.72 17.75 -24.01
CA SER A 157 39.26 19.02 -24.58
C SER A 157 39.68 19.14 -26.05
N LYS A 158 39.04 18.43 -26.99
CA LYS A 158 39.26 18.63 -28.43
C LYS A 158 38.02 18.32 -29.29
N THR A 159 36.87 18.97 -29.04
CA THR A 159 35.74 18.87 -29.99
C THR A 159 34.76 20.04 -29.98
N SER A 160 35.16 21.24 -29.53
CA SER A 160 34.26 22.42 -29.48
C SER A 160 34.31 23.34 -30.71
N GLU A 161 35.15 23.07 -31.72
CA GLU A 161 35.26 23.95 -32.91
C GLU A 161 34.32 23.58 -34.07
N SER A 162 33.77 22.37 -34.11
CA SER A 162 32.93 21.91 -35.24
C SER A 162 31.44 22.30 -35.11
N PHE A 163 30.97 22.63 -33.90
CA PHE A 163 29.56 22.98 -33.67
C PHE A 163 29.23 24.46 -33.89
N LYS A 164 30.21 25.36 -33.73
CA LYS A 164 30.01 26.80 -33.91
C LYS A 164 29.85 27.24 -35.37
N SER A 165 30.40 26.49 -36.32
CA SER A 165 30.29 26.80 -37.76
C SER A 165 28.94 26.40 -38.36
N ARG A 166 28.14 25.58 -37.68
CA ARG A 166 26.81 25.13 -38.13
C ARG A 166 25.64 26.02 -37.70
N LEU A 167 25.87 26.97 -36.79
CA LEU A 167 24.85 27.86 -36.22
C LEU A 167 24.75 29.24 -36.90
N LEU A 168 25.62 29.53 -37.88
CA LEU A 168 25.65 30.80 -38.62
C LEU A 168 25.14 30.70 -40.07
N ALA A 169 24.55 29.56 -40.47
CA ALA A 169 23.91 29.45 -41.76
C ALA A 169 22.45 29.90 -41.64
N GLU A 170 22.13 31.06 -42.23
CA GLU A 170 20.78 31.63 -42.23
C GLU A 170 19.77 30.71 -42.95
N PRO A 171 18.52 30.64 -42.49
CA PRO A 171 17.48 29.87 -43.16
C PRO A 171 16.97 30.59 -44.42
N THR A 172 17.09 29.91 -45.56
CA THR A 172 16.44 30.29 -46.83
C THR A 172 14.92 30.27 -46.67
N VAL A 173 14.29 31.43 -46.86
CA VAL A 173 12.83 31.61 -46.93
C VAL A 173 12.28 30.92 -48.17
N VAL A 174 11.32 30.02 -48.00
CA VAL A 174 10.55 29.39 -49.09
C VAL A 174 9.14 30.02 -49.10
N PRO A 175 8.57 30.43 -50.25
CA PRO A 175 7.27 31.10 -50.28
C PRO A 175 6.12 30.10 -50.09
N VAL A 176 5.10 30.52 -49.34
CA VAL A 176 3.83 29.78 -49.16
C VAL A 176 2.89 30.17 -50.29
N GLU A 177 2.57 29.23 -51.19
CA GLU A 177 1.45 29.37 -52.11
C GLU A 177 0.14 28.97 -51.42
N THR A 178 -0.82 29.87 -51.51
CA THR A 178 -2.22 29.76 -51.10
C THR A 178 -3.03 29.00 -52.15
N GLU A 179 -3.73 27.94 -51.76
CA GLU A 179 -4.96 27.51 -52.46
C GLU A 179 -6.10 27.27 -51.46
N ALA A 180 -7.05 28.21 -51.51
CA ALA A 180 -8.41 28.03 -51.07
C ALA A 180 -9.22 27.33 -52.18
N THR A 181 -10.39 26.78 -51.81
CA THR A 181 -11.44 26.17 -52.69
C THR A 181 -11.29 24.64 -52.78
N LEU A 182 -12.17 23.80 -52.23
CA LEU A 182 -13.59 23.69 -52.58
C LEU A 182 -14.33 22.82 -51.54
N MET A 183 -15.34 23.37 -50.86
CA MET A 183 -16.51 22.59 -50.42
C MET A 183 -17.35 22.25 -51.65
N ARG A 184 -17.78 21.00 -51.82
CA ARG A 184 -19.17 20.58 -52.14
C ARG A 184 -19.26 19.14 -52.63
N SER A 185 -20.30 18.44 -52.14
CA SER A 185 -20.99 17.25 -52.67
C SER A 185 -20.11 16.02 -52.95
N THR A 186 -20.40 14.85 -52.39
CA THR A 186 -21.70 14.15 -52.40
C THR A 186 -21.82 13.20 -51.21
#